data_AF-A0A3D1SB12-F1
#
_entry.id   AF-A0A3D1SB12-F1
#
_cell.length_a   1.000
_cell.length_b   1.000
_cell.length_c   1.000
_cell.angle_alpha   90.00
_cell.angle_beta   90.00
_cell.angle_gamma   90.00
#
_symmetry.space_group_name_H-M   'P 1'
#
loop_
_entity.id
_entity.type
_entity.pdbx_description
1 polymer ?
#
loop_
_entity_poly.entity_id
_entity_poly.type
_entity_poly.pdbx_seq_one_letter_code
_entity_poly.pdbx_strand_id
1 'polypeptide(L)'
;YGYFEARLRVPGGKGTWPAFWMLPEKEQLNWPLDGEIDIMEYVGYDPGWIHASVHTKAYNHTIGTQKTARKEVKTAETAFHIYAVEWTADYIKGFVDGVEYFRFNNDG
;
A
#
# COMPACT_ATOMS: atom_id res chain seq x y z
N TYR A 1 6.77 1.73 14.21
CA TYR A 1 6.73 3.11 13.69
C TYR A 1 8.04 3.44 13.00
N GLY A 2 7.98 4.25 11.95
CA GLY A 2 9.14 4.62 11.15
C GLY A 2 8.75 5.10 9.76
N TYR A 3 9.77 5.45 8.98
CA TYR A 3 9.64 5.73 7.55
C TYR A 3 10.29 4.58 6.78
N PHE A 4 9.55 3.94 5.89
CA PHE A 4 10.01 2.82 5.09
C PHE A 4 9.84 3.17 3.62
N GLU A 5 10.90 3.06 2.84
CA GLU A 5 10.88 3.38 1.42
C GLU A 5 11.60 2.32 0.58
N ALA A 6 11.13 2.16 -0.65
CA ALA A 6 11.79 1.34 -1.66
C ALA A 6 11.73 2.03 -3.02
N ARG A 7 12.85 1.97 -3.75
CA ARG A 7 12.92 2.43 -5.14
C ARG A 7 12.66 1.28 -6.09
N LEU A 8 11.46 1.24 -6.68
CA LEU A 8 10.96 0.10 -7.45
C LEU A 8 10.54 0.54 -8.86
N ARG A 9 10.72 -0.34 -9.83
CA ARG A 9 10.04 -0.30 -11.14
C ARG A 9 9.25 -1.59 -11.25
N VAL A 10 7.95 -1.49 -11.53
CA VAL A 10 7.09 -2.68 -11.59
C VAL A 10 7.24 -3.40 -12.95
N PRO A 11 7.07 -4.73 -13.01
CA PRO A 11 6.89 -5.40 -14.29
C PRO A 11 5.59 -4.94 -14.97
N GLY A 12 5.64 -4.78 -16.30
CA GLY A 12 4.43 -4.58 -17.08
C GLY A 12 3.76 -5.88 -17.50
N GLY A 13 2.51 -5.78 -17.93
CA GLY A 13 1.76 -6.89 -18.53
C GLY A 13 0.55 -7.35 -17.71
N LYS A 14 -0.52 -7.72 -18.43
CA LYS A 14 -1.79 -8.16 -17.83
C LYS A 14 -1.58 -9.43 -17.01
N GLY A 15 -2.06 -9.42 -15.76
CA GLY A 15 -1.95 -10.54 -14.82
C GLY A 15 -0.77 -10.44 -13.85
N THR A 16 0.12 -9.45 -14.02
CA THR A 16 1.10 -9.12 -12.98
C THR A 16 0.41 -8.42 -11.80
N TRP A 17 0.89 -8.71 -10.58
CA TRP A 17 0.45 -8.05 -9.35
C TRP A 17 1.64 -7.89 -8.39
N PRO A 18 2.59 -6.99 -8.70
CA PRO A 18 3.69 -6.70 -7.79
C PRO A 18 3.19 -5.89 -6.60
N ALA A 19 3.70 -6.22 -5.42
CA ALA A 19 3.35 -5.56 -4.17
C ALA A 19 4.60 -5.31 -3.33
N PHE A 20 4.61 -4.17 -2.65
CA PHE A 20 5.51 -3.84 -1.55
C PHE A 20 4.64 -3.52 -0.34
N TRP A 21 4.72 -4.36 0.68
CA TRP A 21 3.73 -4.42 1.76
C TRP A 21 4.39 -4.97 3.02
N MET A 22 3.67 -4.86 4.14
CA MET A 22 4.13 -5.29 5.45
C MET A 22 3.03 -6.04 6.20
N LEU A 23 3.43 -7.10 6.91
CA LEU A 23 2.61 -7.80 7.90
C LEU A 23 3.24 -7.69 9.29
N PRO A 24 2.44 -7.80 10.36
CA PRO A 24 2.96 -7.94 11.70
C PRO A 24 3.70 -9.28 11.86
N GLU A 25 4.78 -9.25 12.63
CA GLU A 25 5.50 -10.46 13.03
C GLU A 25 4.73 -11.15 14.17
N LYS A 26 4.13 -12.31 13.89
CA LYS A 26 3.39 -13.14 14.86
C LYS A 26 3.61 -14.63 14.58
N GLU A 27 3.60 -15.45 15.64
CA GLU A 27 3.65 -16.91 15.52
C GLU A 27 2.44 -17.47 14.77
N GLN A 28 1.26 -16.90 15.03
CA GLN A 28 0.02 -17.21 14.31
C GLN A 28 -0.65 -15.91 13.87
N LEU A 29 -0.71 -15.70 12.56
CA LEU A 29 -1.36 -14.55 11.93
C LEU A 29 -2.85 -14.82 11.75
N ASN A 30 -3.68 -13.92 12.28
CA ASN A 30 -5.12 -13.87 12.10
C ASN A 30 -5.50 -12.65 11.25
N TRP A 31 -5.43 -12.82 9.93
CA TRP A 31 -5.76 -11.76 9.00
C TRP A 31 -7.29 -11.63 8.80
N PRO A 32 -7.86 -10.41 8.70
CA PRO A 32 -7.20 -9.09 8.75
C PRO A 32 -7.12 -8.49 10.16
N LEU A 33 -7.42 -9.26 11.21
CA LEU A 33 -7.48 -8.75 12.58
C LEU A 33 -6.14 -8.20 13.07
N ASP A 34 -5.05 -8.81 12.62
CA ASP A 34 -3.71 -8.43 13.02
C ASP A 34 -3.12 -7.26 12.22
N GLY A 35 -3.75 -6.91 11.10
CA GLY A 35 -3.37 -5.77 10.27
C GLY A 35 -2.46 -6.12 9.09
N GLU A 36 -2.48 -5.23 8.09
CA GLU A 36 -1.61 -5.24 6.91
C GLU A 36 -1.46 -3.79 6.41
N ILE A 37 -0.26 -3.46 5.92
CA ILE A 37 0.02 -2.17 5.29
C ILE A 37 0.55 -2.43 3.88
N ASP A 38 -0.25 -2.07 2.89
CA ASP A 38 0.15 -2.12 1.49
C ASP A 38 0.72 -0.76 1.09
N ILE A 39 2.05 -0.69 1.01
CA ILE A 39 2.77 0.54 0.68
C ILE A 39 2.63 0.85 -0.81
N MET A 40 2.67 -0.19 -1.64
CA MET A 40 2.48 -0.11 -3.08
C MET A 40 1.90 -1.43 -3.58
N GLU A 41 0.74 -1.37 -4.23
CA GLU A 41 0.27 -2.42 -5.12
C GLU A 41 0.07 -1.88 -6.53
N TYR A 42 0.30 -2.75 -7.50
CA TYR A 42 -0.02 -2.51 -8.91
C TYR A 42 -0.81 -3.69 -9.45
N VAL A 43 -1.74 -3.44 -10.35
CA VAL A 43 -2.48 -4.49 -11.04
C VAL A 43 -2.28 -4.29 -12.53
N GLY A 44 -1.58 -5.21 -13.20
CA GLY A 44 -1.30 -5.09 -14.64
C GLY A 44 -2.54 -5.11 -15.54
N TYR A 45 -3.73 -5.34 -14.98
CA TYR A 45 -5.02 -5.13 -15.65
C TYR A 45 -5.38 -3.64 -15.80
N ASP A 46 -4.99 -2.80 -14.83
CA ASP A 46 -5.27 -1.35 -14.79
C ASP A 46 -3.94 -0.57 -14.76
N PRO A 47 -3.20 -0.55 -15.89
CA PRO A 47 -1.84 -0.06 -15.90
C PRO A 47 -1.76 1.45 -15.61
N GLY A 48 -0.65 1.84 -14.98
CA GLY A 48 -0.40 3.21 -14.55
C GLY A 48 -1.10 3.61 -13.24
N TRP A 49 -1.88 2.74 -12.61
CA TRP A 49 -2.46 2.99 -11.29
C TRP A 49 -1.72 2.24 -10.18
N ILE A 50 -1.28 2.99 -9.18
CA ILE A 50 -0.67 2.45 -7.97
C ILE A 50 -1.65 2.62 -6.81
N HIS A 51 -1.74 1.62 -5.95
CA HIS A 51 -2.60 1.58 -4.79
C HIS A 51 -1.80 1.58 -3.50
N ALA A 52 -2.33 2.21 -2.46
CA ALA A 52 -1.94 1.96 -1.07
C ALA A 52 -3.20 1.65 -0.26
N SER A 53 -3.08 0.69 0.64
CA SER A 53 -4.18 0.19 1.45
C SER A 53 -3.72 -0.09 2.88
N VAL A 54 -4.65 -0.02 3.81
CA VAL A 54 -4.49 -0.58 5.15
C VAL A 54 -5.65 -1.52 5.39
N HIS A 55 -5.33 -2.75 5.79
CA HIS A 55 -6.32 -3.73 6.18
C HIS A 55 -6.31 -3.91 7.69
N THR A 56 -7.49 -3.90 8.29
CA THR A 56 -7.72 -4.22 9.71
C THR A 56 -9.03 -5.02 9.84
N LYS A 57 -9.34 -5.46 11.06
CA LYS A 57 -10.68 -6.00 11.39
C LYS A 57 -11.82 -5.06 10.97
N ALA A 58 -11.65 -3.76 11.22
CA ALA A 58 -12.67 -2.75 10.96
C ALA A 58 -12.68 -2.28 9.49
N TYR A 59 -11.52 -2.36 8.83
CA TYR A 59 -11.30 -1.82 7.48
C TYR A 59 -10.74 -2.91 6.56
N ASN A 60 -11.62 -3.64 5.88
CA ASN A 60 -11.20 -4.66 4.92
C ASN A 60 -12.23 -4.87 3.80
N HIS A 61 -11.78 -5.50 2.72
CA HIS A 61 -12.58 -5.69 1.51
C HIS A 61 -13.75 -6.68 1.72
N THR A 62 -13.61 -7.63 2.65
CA THR A 62 -14.64 -8.66 2.90
C THR A 62 -15.93 -8.05 3.45
N ILE A 63 -15.82 -6.96 4.23
CA ILE A 63 -16.98 -6.24 4.78
C ILE A 63 -17.24 -4.90 4.07
N GLY A 64 -16.50 -4.57 3.01
CA GLY A 64 -16.72 -3.38 2.18
C GLY A 64 -16.33 -2.04 2.83
N THR A 65 -15.44 -2.06 3.83
CA THR A 65 -15.02 -0.86 4.59
C THR A 65 -13.57 -0.45 4.32
N GLN A 66 -12.93 -1.04 3.31
CA GLN A 66 -11.52 -0.85 2.99
C GLN A 66 -11.10 0.63 2.91
N LYS A 67 -9.91 0.93 3.45
CA LYS A 67 -9.25 2.22 3.31
C LYS A 67 -8.14 2.06 2.27
N THR A 68 -8.42 2.54 1.06
CA THR A 68 -7.47 2.50 -0.06
C THR A 68 -7.47 3.86 -0.77
N ALA A 69 -6.33 4.22 -1.34
CA ALA A 69 -6.23 5.30 -2.29
C ALA A 69 -5.40 4.86 -3.49
N ARG A 70 -5.62 5.50 -4.63
CA ARG A 70 -4.83 5.26 -5.84
C ARG A 70 -4.26 6.54 -6.40
N LYS A 71 -3.11 6.44 -7.05
CA LYS A 71 -2.42 7.52 -7.74
C LYS A 71 -1.98 7.07 -9.12
N GLU A 72 -2.17 7.96 -10.10
CA GLU A 72 -1.68 7.71 -11.45
C GLU A 72 -0.16 7.93 -11.51
N VAL A 73 0.56 6.91 -11.96
CA VAL A 73 2.01 6.86 -12.18
C VAL A 73 2.25 6.21 -13.55
N LYS A 74 2.05 6.97 -14.62
CA LYS A 74 2.11 6.47 -16.02
C LYS A 74 3.41 5.77 -16.38
N THR A 75 4.49 6.09 -15.67
CA THR A 75 5.84 5.54 -15.89
C THR A 75 6.20 4.40 -14.95
N ALA A 76 5.26 3.86 -14.15
CA ALA A 76 5.55 2.80 -13.17
C ALA A 76 6.24 1.57 -13.77
N GLU A 77 5.91 1.21 -15.02
CA GLU A 77 6.50 0.08 -15.74
C GLU A 77 7.84 0.42 -16.44
N THR A 78 8.13 1.70 -16.66
CA THR A 78 9.25 2.16 -17.51
C THR A 78 10.34 2.90 -16.73
N ALA A 79 10.03 3.43 -15.56
CA ALA A 79 10.94 4.15 -14.69
C ALA A 79 10.86 3.64 -13.24
N PHE A 80 11.95 3.82 -12.49
CA PHE A 80 11.93 3.59 -11.06
C PHE A 80 11.30 4.78 -10.35
N HIS A 81 10.44 4.47 -9.38
CA HIS A 81 9.79 5.42 -8.50
C HIS A 81 10.07 5.06 -7.05
N ILE A 82 9.98 6.04 -6.16
CA ILE A 82 10.10 5.83 -4.72
C ILE A 82 8.69 5.64 -4.15
N TYR A 83 8.46 4.48 -3.55
CA TYR A 83 7.23 4.17 -2.83
C TYR A 83 7.57 4.09 -1.35
N ALA A 84 6.78 4.78 -0.52
CA ALA A 84 7.10 4.89 0.88
C ALA A 84 5.86 4.98 1.77
N VAL A 85 6.06 4.62 3.03
CA VAL A 85 5.10 4.82 4.10
C VAL A 85 5.74 5.53 5.28
N GLU A 86 5.05 6.50 5.84
CA GLU A 86 5.33 7.05 7.17
C GLU A 86 4.31 6.48 8.15
N TRP A 87 4.79 5.74 9.14
CA TRP A 87 3.96 5.14 10.17
C TRP A 87 4.31 5.70 11.55
N THR A 88 3.34 6.39 12.15
CA THR A 88 3.40 6.97 13.50
C THR A 88 2.34 6.34 14.41
N ALA A 89 2.28 6.77 15.67
CA ALA A 89 1.21 6.38 16.57
C ALA A 89 -0.17 6.96 16.15
N ASP A 90 -0.16 8.08 15.42
CA ASP A 90 -1.39 8.82 15.07
C ASP A 90 -1.89 8.48 13.66
N TYR A 91 -1.02 8.02 12.76
CA TYR A 91 -1.39 7.78 11.37
C TYR A 91 -0.43 6.84 10.62
N ILE A 92 -0.91 6.39 9.47
CA ILE A 92 -0.14 5.80 8.37
C ILE A 92 -0.36 6.65 7.12
N LYS A 93 0.71 7.08 6.46
CA LYS A 93 0.65 7.86 5.22
C LYS A 93 1.44 7.18 4.11
N GLY A 94 0.85 7.08 2.92
CA GLY A 94 1.49 6.52 1.72
C GLY A 94 1.94 7.61 0.75
N PHE A 95 3.11 7.40 0.14
CA PHE A 95 3.78 8.34 -0.75
C PHE A 95 4.22 7.67 -2.05
N VAL A 96 4.13 8.42 -3.16
CA VAL A 96 4.88 8.14 -4.40
C VAL A 96 5.70 9.36 -4.74
N ASP A 97 7.01 9.18 -4.89
CA ASP A 97 8.01 10.22 -5.18
C ASP A 97 7.89 11.42 -4.21
N GLY A 98 7.76 11.12 -2.92
CA GLY A 98 7.66 12.13 -1.85
C GLY A 98 6.30 12.84 -1.75
N VAL A 99 5.35 12.54 -2.63
CA VAL A 99 4.02 13.17 -2.61
C VAL A 99 3.01 12.22 -1.95
N GLU A 100 2.43 12.68 -0.83
CA GLU A 100 1.36 11.99 -0.10
C GLU A 100 0.14 11.78 -1.01
N TYR A 101 -0.41 10.56 -1.01
CA TYR A 101 -1.65 10.25 -1.74
C TYR A 101 -2.61 9.35 -0.95
N PHE A 102 -2.15 8.82 0.18
CA PHE A 102 -2.93 7.98 1.07
C PHE A 102 -2.70 8.42 2.51
N ARG A 103 -3.77 8.44 3.30
CA ARG A 103 -3.72 8.68 4.73
C ARG A 103 -4.75 7.84 5.46
N PHE A 104 -4.29 7.15 6.49
CA PHE A 104 -5.07 6.40 7.46
C PHE A 104 -4.79 6.99 8.85
N ASN A 105 -5.79 7.58 9.50
CA ASN A 105 -5.64 8.07 10.86
C ASN A 105 -5.95 6.94 11.84
N ASN A 106 -5.22 6.87 12.95
CA ASN A 106 -5.55 6.01 14.06
C ASN A 106 -6.82 6.54 14.74
N ASP A 107 -7.92 5.79 14.63
CA ASP A 107 -9.25 6.20 15.08
C ASP A 107 -9.80 5.38 16.27
N GLY A 108 -8.98 4.49 16.85
CA GLY A 108 -9.26 3.77 18.10
C GLY A 108 -9.33 2.26 17.93
#